data_AF-A0A940N978-F1
#
_entry.id   AF-A0A940N978-F1
#
_cell.length_a   1.000
_cell.length_b   1.000
_cell.length_c   1.000
_cell.angle_alpha   90.00
_cell.angle_beta   90.00
_cell.angle_gamma   90.00
#
_symmetry.space_group_name_H-M   'P 1'
#
loop_
_entity.id
_entity.type
_entity.pdbx_description
1 polymer ?
#
loop_
_entity_poly.entity_id
_entity_poly.type
_entity_poly.pdbx_seq_one_letter_code
_entity_poly.pdbx_strand_id
1 'polypeptide(L)'
;MTELWRLSATELARRIRNREVSAREAATAALERLDAVNPHINAVVAHRPEEVYEQADRIDEAMARGEDPGPLAGVPVTTKINIDQAGFATTNGTRLQENLIAEANSPVVDNLVRAGAVLLGRTNSPTFALRWFTANQVHGHTRNPRNASLTPGGSSGGAAAAVTAGIGHIAVGTDIGGSVRYPAYACGVHGLRPSFGRVPAFNASSPERPIGAQLMSSAGPIARTVEDLRVALIAMSAPDMRDPWWVPAPLIGRELPLRAVLCLRPGGMAIAKEVAEALLDAARRLKDAGWTVEEIDDVPLIRDAGEVQERLWLGDGFPALADAVARDGDPGARAVVEGVRAKVAAMPGDVVSRSLVRRTTLTRQWRLFLSRYPVLLLPVSGELPFPDGLDMQGEAGFQRVWDAQLTMRALPAMGLPGLVVSTGIVNSVPVGVQIVASHFREDLCLLAGKAIEERGTPPSPIDPVA
;
A
#
# COMPACT_ATOMS: atom_id res chain seq x y z
N MET A 1 26.35 -15.84 -9.92
CA MET A 1 25.22 -16.05 -8.99
C MET A 1 23.94 -15.73 -9.73
N THR A 2 22.92 -16.57 -9.58
CA THR A 2 21.62 -16.40 -10.26
C THR A 2 20.91 -15.19 -9.68
N GLU A 3 20.53 -14.20 -10.49
CA GLU A 3 19.84 -12.98 -10.03
C GLU A 3 18.37 -13.25 -9.66
N LEU A 4 18.10 -14.16 -8.71
CA LEU A 4 16.75 -14.61 -8.33
C LEU A 4 15.84 -13.48 -7.82
N TRP A 5 16.44 -12.43 -7.26
CA TRP A 5 15.76 -11.21 -6.83
C TRP A 5 15.12 -10.43 -8.00
N ARG A 6 15.51 -10.71 -9.26
CA ARG A 6 14.88 -10.12 -10.46
C ARG A 6 13.58 -10.79 -10.89
N LEU A 7 13.36 -12.05 -10.51
CA LEU A 7 12.16 -12.80 -10.89
C LEU A 7 10.89 -12.16 -10.28
N SER A 8 9.72 -12.46 -10.84
CA SER A 8 8.45 -12.21 -10.15
C SER A 8 8.33 -13.17 -8.96
N ALA A 9 7.50 -12.82 -7.97
CA ALA A 9 7.23 -13.72 -6.83
C ALA A 9 6.65 -15.06 -7.31
N THR A 10 5.73 -14.98 -8.27
CA THR A 10 5.03 -16.11 -8.89
C THR A 10 5.97 -17.04 -9.66
N GLU A 11 6.93 -16.49 -10.42
CA GLU A 11 7.94 -17.27 -11.12
C GLU A 11 8.93 -17.90 -10.13
N LEU A 12 9.39 -17.16 -9.13
CA LEU A 12 10.27 -17.71 -8.09
C LEU A 12 9.62 -18.88 -7.36
N ALA A 13 8.37 -18.71 -6.90
CA ALA A 13 7.62 -19.77 -6.24
C ALA A 13 7.42 -20.99 -7.14
N ARG A 14 7.19 -20.80 -8.45
CA ARG A 14 7.11 -21.88 -9.43
C ARG A 14 8.42 -22.66 -9.53
N ARG A 15 9.56 -21.96 -9.64
CA ARG A 15 10.89 -22.59 -9.70
C ARG A 15 11.21 -23.38 -8.44
N ILE A 16 10.88 -22.82 -7.27
CA ILE A 16 11.06 -23.49 -5.98
C ILE A 16 10.22 -24.76 -5.92
N ARG A 17 8.91 -24.68 -6.21
CA ARG A 17 8.02 -25.85 -6.25
C ARG A 17 8.50 -26.95 -7.22
N ASN A 18 9.09 -26.56 -8.34
CA ASN A 18 9.66 -27.49 -9.31
C ASN A 18 11.06 -28.00 -8.94
N ARG A 19 11.62 -27.58 -7.80
CA ARG A 19 12.99 -27.88 -7.35
C ARG A 19 14.06 -27.45 -8.36
N GLU A 20 13.77 -26.40 -9.15
CA GLU A 20 14.72 -25.77 -10.06
C GLU A 20 15.71 -24.87 -9.29
N VAL A 21 15.27 -24.33 -8.15
CA VAL A 21 16.07 -23.61 -7.14
C VAL A 21 15.49 -23.93 -5.76
N SER A 22 16.29 -23.80 -4.70
CA SER A 22 15.83 -23.96 -3.30
C SER A 22 15.30 -22.64 -2.72
N ALA A 23 14.48 -22.75 -1.66
CA ALA A 23 14.10 -21.58 -0.87
C ALA A 23 15.33 -20.95 -0.20
N ARG A 24 16.32 -21.77 0.22
CA ARG A 24 17.58 -21.29 0.77
C ARG A 24 18.37 -20.43 -0.22
N GLU A 25 18.48 -20.82 -1.48
CA GLU A 25 19.11 -20.01 -2.52
C GLU A 25 18.36 -18.69 -2.76
N ALA A 26 17.03 -18.72 -2.73
CA ALA A 26 16.21 -17.52 -2.87
C ALA A 26 16.39 -16.53 -1.70
N ALA A 27 16.46 -17.04 -0.48
CA ALA A 27 16.72 -16.27 0.73
C ALA A 27 18.11 -15.63 0.71
N THR A 28 19.15 -16.40 0.36
CA THR A 28 20.52 -15.89 0.20
C THR A 28 20.58 -14.76 -0.84
N ALA A 29 20.00 -14.97 -2.02
CA ALA A 29 19.99 -13.95 -3.08
C ALA A 29 19.25 -12.66 -2.66
N ALA A 30 18.21 -12.78 -1.82
CA ALA A 30 17.46 -11.63 -1.33
C ALA A 30 18.20 -10.86 -0.23
N LEU A 31 18.91 -11.56 0.67
CA LEU A 31 19.78 -10.94 1.68
C LEU A 31 20.98 -10.25 1.04
N GLU A 32 21.65 -10.90 0.09
CA GLU A 32 22.74 -10.28 -0.69
C GLU A 32 22.26 -9.02 -1.41
N ARG A 33 21.03 -9.04 -1.97
CA ARG A 33 20.44 -7.87 -2.60
C ARG A 33 20.15 -6.77 -1.58
N LEU A 34 19.61 -7.11 -0.41
CA LEU A 34 19.37 -6.19 0.69
C LEU A 34 20.68 -5.48 1.08
N ASP A 35 21.74 -6.23 1.35
CA ASP A 35 23.03 -5.70 1.78
C ASP A 35 23.65 -4.77 0.73
N ALA A 36 23.52 -5.12 -0.55
CA ALA A 36 24.09 -4.34 -1.65
C ALA A 36 23.43 -2.96 -1.84
N VAL A 37 22.10 -2.84 -1.67
CA VAL A 37 21.38 -1.63 -2.08
C VAL A 37 20.65 -0.89 -0.96
N ASN A 38 20.31 -1.56 0.13
CA ASN A 38 19.60 -0.91 1.24
C ASN A 38 20.36 0.27 1.86
N PRO A 39 21.71 0.27 1.98
CA PRO A 39 22.44 1.43 2.50
C PRO A 39 22.20 2.75 1.75
N HIS A 40 21.81 2.68 0.47
CA HIS A 40 21.55 3.86 -0.37
C HIS A 40 20.13 4.41 -0.18
N ILE A 41 19.17 3.57 0.23
CA ILE A 41 17.74 3.92 0.23
C ILE A 41 17.06 3.78 1.60
N ASN A 42 17.68 3.07 2.55
CA ASN A 42 17.17 2.83 3.90
C ASN A 42 15.70 2.38 3.91
N ALA A 43 15.38 1.34 3.12
CA ALA A 43 14.03 0.84 2.91
C ALA A 43 13.65 -0.21 3.96
N VAL A 44 14.57 -1.14 4.27
CA VAL A 44 14.44 -2.15 5.32
C VAL A 44 15.29 -1.72 6.52
N VAL A 45 14.66 -1.64 7.70
CA VAL A 45 15.26 -1.02 8.91
C VAL A 45 15.51 -2.02 10.03
N ALA A 46 14.95 -3.22 9.92
CA ALA A 46 15.27 -4.34 10.81
C ALA A 46 15.13 -5.66 10.05
N HIS A 47 16.07 -6.59 10.25
CA HIS A 47 16.04 -7.93 9.69
C HIS A 47 16.90 -8.86 10.56
N ARG A 48 16.71 -10.18 10.45
CA ARG A 48 17.45 -11.20 11.18
C ARG A 48 17.85 -12.34 10.23
N PRO A 49 19.03 -12.27 9.59
CA PRO A 49 19.43 -13.22 8.55
C PRO A 49 19.29 -14.70 8.94
N GLU A 50 19.64 -15.05 10.18
CA GLU A 50 19.50 -16.43 10.66
C GLU A 50 18.05 -16.91 10.65
N GLU A 51 17.10 -16.09 11.13
CA GLU A 51 15.66 -16.42 11.07
C GLU A 51 15.15 -16.49 9.62
N VAL A 52 15.73 -15.73 8.69
CA VAL A 52 15.39 -15.78 7.25
C VAL A 52 15.82 -17.14 6.67
N TYR A 53 17.03 -17.59 6.99
CA TYR A 53 17.55 -18.88 6.58
C TYR A 53 16.76 -20.05 7.18
N GLU A 54 16.46 -20.01 8.48
CA GLU A 54 15.64 -21.04 9.14
C GLU A 54 14.22 -21.14 8.56
N GLN A 55 13.62 -20.02 8.15
CA GLN A 55 12.34 -20.03 7.44
C GLN A 55 12.46 -20.71 6.08
N ALA A 56 13.51 -20.40 5.31
CA ALA A 56 13.74 -20.99 4.01
C ALA A 56 14.02 -22.50 4.09
N ASP A 57 14.87 -22.93 5.02
CA ASP A 57 15.20 -24.34 5.23
C ASP A 57 13.94 -25.16 5.57
N ARG A 58 13.03 -24.62 6.39
CA ARG A 58 11.74 -25.27 6.69
C ARG A 58 10.87 -25.51 5.46
N ILE A 59 10.91 -24.60 4.47
CA ILE A 59 10.19 -24.78 3.20
C ILE A 59 10.82 -25.91 2.39
N ASP A 60 12.14 -25.92 2.27
CA ASP A 60 12.87 -26.96 1.53
C ASP A 60 12.67 -28.34 2.18
N GLU A 61 12.68 -28.43 3.51
CA GLU A 61 12.40 -29.65 4.27
C GLU A 61 10.95 -30.14 4.10
N ALA A 62 9.96 -29.24 4.15
CA ALA A 62 8.56 -29.59 3.91
C ALA A 62 8.37 -30.15 2.49
N MET A 63 9.00 -29.50 1.50
CA MET A 63 9.01 -29.98 0.12
C MET A 63 9.71 -31.35 -0.02
N ALA A 64 10.79 -31.61 0.73
CA ALA A 64 11.47 -32.90 0.72
C ALA A 64 10.58 -34.03 1.28
N ARG A 65 9.71 -33.71 2.26
CA ARG A 65 8.69 -34.63 2.79
C ARG A 65 7.46 -34.79 1.89
N GLY A 66 7.35 -34.03 0.79
CA GLY A 66 6.21 -34.07 -0.12
C GLY A 66 5.00 -33.27 0.37
N GLU A 67 5.18 -32.36 1.31
CA GLU A 67 4.16 -31.43 1.78
C GLU A 67 3.98 -30.28 0.76
N ASP A 68 2.78 -29.68 0.72
CA ASP A 68 2.53 -28.49 -0.10
C ASP A 68 3.14 -27.26 0.59
N PRO A 69 4.16 -26.60 0.00
CA PRO A 69 4.78 -25.41 0.59
C PRO A 69 3.92 -24.15 0.47
N GLY A 70 2.77 -24.21 -0.22
CA GLY A 70 1.86 -23.09 -0.39
C GLY A 70 2.16 -22.21 -1.62
N PRO A 71 1.28 -21.22 -1.90
CA PRO A 71 1.35 -20.42 -3.12
C PRO A 71 2.58 -19.50 -3.18
N LEU A 72 3.12 -19.12 -2.02
CA LEU A 72 4.30 -18.25 -1.86
C LEU A 72 5.56 -19.03 -1.45
N ALA A 73 5.62 -20.35 -1.72
CA ALA A 73 6.75 -21.21 -1.42
C ALA A 73 8.13 -20.53 -1.58
N GLY A 74 8.78 -20.26 -0.46
CA GLY A 74 10.14 -19.70 -0.37
C GLY A 74 10.27 -18.25 -0.85
N VAL A 75 9.18 -17.55 -1.15
CA VAL A 75 9.22 -16.17 -1.66
C VAL A 75 9.62 -15.20 -0.55
N PRO A 76 10.71 -14.42 -0.73
CA PRO A 76 11.09 -13.37 0.20
C PRO A 76 10.09 -12.21 0.22
N VAL A 77 9.55 -11.90 1.40
CA VAL A 77 8.61 -10.80 1.62
C VAL A 77 9.04 -9.87 2.74
N THR A 78 8.67 -8.59 2.64
CA THR A 78 8.92 -7.62 3.72
C THR A 78 7.62 -7.14 4.35
N THR A 79 7.67 -6.80 5.65
CA THR A 79 6.51 -6.33 6.41
C THR A 79 6.77 -4.94 6.97
N LYS A 80 5.80 -4.03 6.93
CA LYS A 80 5.97 -2.68 7.47
C LYS A 80 6.14 -2.68 8.99
N ILE A 81 6.97 -1.79 9.53
CA ILE A 81 7.26 -1.64 10.99
C ILE A 81 6.04 -1.31 11.88
N ASN A 82 4.86 -1.09 11.32
CA ASN A 82 3.62 -0.84 12.07
C ASN A 82 2.65 -2.04 12.10
N ILE A 83 3.11 -3.22 11.67
CA ILE A 83 2.40 -4.50 11.71
C ILE A 83 3.13 -5.38 12.72
N ASP A 84 2.45 -6.05 13.64
CA ASP A 84 3.12 -6.93 14.60
C ASP A 84 3.79 -8.12 13.91
N GLN A 85 5.06 -8.35 14.26
CA GLN A 85 5.81 -9.56 13.92
C GLN A 85 6.56 -9.99 15.16
N ALA A 86 6.32 -11.23 15.59
CA ALA A 86 6.83 -11.76 16.84
C ALA A 86 8.35 -11.57 16.93
N GLY A 87 8.81 -11.09 18.08
CA GLY A 87 10.22 -10.82 18.36
C GLY A 87 10.76 -9.49 17.81
N PHE A 88 10.03 -8.77 16.95
CA PHE A 88 10.43 -7.45 16.46
C PHE A 88 9.66 -6.33 17.17
N ALA A 89 10.27 -5.14 17.25
CA ALA A 89 9.57 -3.95 17.69
C ALA A 89 8.53 -3.49 16.63
N THR A 90 7.32 -3.18 17.07
CA THR A 90 6.30 -2.49 16.28
C THR A 90 6.42 -1.00 16.51
N THR A 91 7.48 -0.41 15.97
CA THR A 91 7.88 0.96 16.33
C THR A 91 6.96 2.03 15.75
N ASN A 92 6.24 1.73 14.67
CA ASN A 92 5.41 2.72 13.94
C ASN A 92 6.19 4.02 13.59
N GLY A 93 7.53 3.93 13.49
CA GLY A 93 8.42 5.07 13.28
C GLY A 93 8.52 6.06 14.46
N THR A 94 7.98 5.75 15.65
CA THR A 94 8.03 6.65 16.82
C THR A 94 8.97 6.14 17.90
N ARG A 95 9.68 7.07 18.55
CA ARG A 95 10.53 6.80 19.72
C ARG A 95 9.72 6.28 20.91
N LEU A 96 8.43 6.59 20.96
CA LEU A 96 7.53 6.11 22.00
C LEU A 96 7.26 4.59 21.93
N GLN A 97 7.52 3.96 20.78
CA GLN A 97 7.27 2.55 20.54
C GLN A 97 8.55 1.81 20.06
N GLU A 98 9.74 2.43 20.16
CA GLU A 98 10.99 1.84 19.66
C GLU A 98 11.34 0.50 20.32
N ASN A 99 10.89 0.30 21.57
CA ASN A 99 11.06 -0.92 22.36
C ASN A 99 9.77 -1.73 22.53
N LEU A 100 8.72 -1.44 21.75
CA LEU A 100 7.45 -2.17 21.81
C LEU A 100 7.57 -3.50 21.06
N ILE A 101 8.18 -4.50 21.69
CA ILE A 101 8.37 -5.83 21.10
C ILE A 101 7.04 -6.56 21.02
N ALA A 102 6.66 -7.00 19.82
CA ALA A 102 5.49 -7.84 19.63
C ALA A 102 5.78 -9.27 20.09
N GLU A 103 4.93 -9.83 20.95
CA GLU A 103 5.02 -11.22 21.41
C GLU A 103 4.39 -12.21 20.41
N ALA A 104 3.48 -11.71 19.56
CA ALA A 104 2.78 -12.50 18.56
C ALA A 104 2.72 -11.74 17.23
N ASN A 105 2.54 -12.50 16.15
CA ASN A 105 2.32 -11.95 14.83
C ASN A 105 0.91 -11.34 14.69
N SER A 106 0.82 -10.31 13.85
CA SER A 106 -0.45 -9.92 13.24
C SER A 106 -0.98 -11.01 12.31
N PRO A 107 -2.30 -11.09 12.11
CA PRO A 107 -2.93 -12.06 11.20
C PRO A 107 -2.29 -12.11 9.81
N VAL A 108 -2.02 -10.95 9.19
CA VAL A 108 -1.41 -10.88 7.86
C VAL A 108 -0.01 -11.51 7.80
N VAL A 109 0.76 -11.48 8.88
CA VAL A 109 2.09 -12.08 8.96
C VAL A 109 1.96 -13.60 9.10
N ASP A 110 1.10 -14.08 9.99
CA ASP A 110 0.79 -15.51 10.12
C ASP A 110 0.30 -16.09 8.79
N ASN A 111 -0.57 -15.34 8.09
CA ASN A 111 -1.13 -15.72 6.80
C ASN A 111 -0.05 -15.89 5.71
N LEU A 112 0.93 -14.98 5.66
CA LEU A 112 2.06 -15.09 4.73
C LEU A 112 2.96 -16.27 5.04
N VAL A 113 3.30 -16.49 6.31
CA VAL A 113 4.11 -17.65 6.73
C VAL A 113 3.40 -18.96 6.39
N ARG A 114 2.10 -19.08 6.67
CA ARG A 114 1.30 -20.26 6.26
C ARG A 114 1.23 -20.46 4.76
N ALA A 115 1.33 -19.39 3.97
CA ALA A 115 1.36 -19.46 2.52
C ALA A 115 2.74 -19.82 1.94
N GLY A 116 3.75 -20.04 2.79
CA GLY A 116 5.11 -20.43 2.40
C GLY A 116 6.10 -19.28 2.22
N ALA A 117 5.71 -18.05 2.55
CA ALA A 117 6.58 -16.89 2.39
C ALA A 117 7.71 -16.86 3.43
N VAL A 118 8.85 -16.31 3.05
CA VAL A 118 10.02 -16.09 3.92
C VAL A 118 10.07 -14.61 4.29
N LEU A 119 9.92 -14.28 5.58
CA LEU A 119 9.95 -12.91 6.07
C LEU A 119 11.38 -12.36 6.06
N LEU A 120 11.73 -11.58 5.03
CA LEU A 120 13.06 -11.02 4.79
C LEU A 120 13.43 -9.90 5.77
N GLY A 121 12.47 -9.04 6.12
CA GLY A 121 12.75 -7.88 6.96
C GLY A 121 11.60 -6.89 7.09
N ARG A 122 11.85 -5.84 7.87
CA ARG A 122 10.89 -4.84 8.33
C ARG A 122 11.11 -3.52 7.58
N THR A 123 10.11 -3.04 6.86
CA THR A 123 10.22 -1.83 6.03
C THR A 123 9.84 -0.55 6.78
N ASN A 124 10.54 0.53 6.46
CA ASN A 124 10.39 1.82 7.11
C ASN A 124 9.01 2.47 6.88
N SER A 125 8.65 3.40 7.76
CA SER A 125 7.42 4.20 7.73
C SER A 125 7.70 5.59 8.33
N PRO A 126 7.01 6.66 7.95
CA PRO A 126 7.02 7.88 8.75
C PRO A 126 6.45 7.65 10.13
N THR A 127 6.85 8.51 11.07
CA THR A 127 6.37 8.55 12.45
C THR A 127 4.85 8.58 12.50
N PHE A 128 4.26 7.67 13.28
CA PHE A 128 2.82 7.46 13.42
C PHE A 128 2.08 7.18 12.11
N ALA A 129 2.80 6.84 11.04
CA ALA A 129 2.26 6.66 9.70
C ALA A 129 1.50 7.88 9.12
N LEU A 130 1.82 9.10 9.59
CA LEU A 130 1.03 10.33 9.33
C LEU A 130 1.30 11.01 7.98
N ARG A 131 2.41 10.69 7.32
CA ARG A 131 2.88 11.42 6.13
C ARG A 131 2.84 10.58 4.86
N TRP A 132 2.73 11.26 3.73
CA TRP A 132 3.03 10.71 2.40
C TRP A 132 4.52 10.79 2.03
N PHE A 133 5.37 10.94 3.03
CA PHE A 133 6.83 10.98 2.95
C PHE A 133 7.39 10.01 3.98
N THR A 134 8.45 9.28 3.69
CA THR A 134 8.94 8.22 4.61
C THR A 134 10.24 8.61 5.27
N ALA A 135 10.13 9.33 6.38
CA ALA A 135 11.24 9.64 7.28
C ALA A 135 10.74 9.64 8.74
N ASN A 136 11.59 9.22 9.65
CA ASN A 136 11.37 9.32 11.09
C ASN A 136 12.68 9.40 11.87
N GLN A 137 12.62 9.78 13.14
CA GLN A 137 13.79 9.91 14.01
C GLN A 137 14.34 8.57 14.56
N VAL A 138 13.61 7.45 14.47
CA VAL A 138 14.06 6.14 14.98
C VAL A 138 14.98 5.45 13.97
N HIS A 139 14.53 5.39 12.71
CA HIS A 139 15.12 4.60 11.63
C HIS A 139 15.67 5.48 10.50
N GLY A 140 15.50 6.79 10.57
CA GLY A 140 15.97 7.72 9.55
C GLY A 140 15.07 7.84 8.32
N HIS A 141 15.66 8.28 7.21
CA HIS A 141 14.96 8.68 5.99
C HIS A 141 15.11 7.63 4.90
N THR A 142 13.99 7.17 4.32
CA THR A 142 13.98 6.32 3.13
C THR A 142 13.98 7.16 1.85
N ARG A 143 14.88 6.85 0.91
CA ARG A 143 14.95 7.54 -0.39
C ARG A 143 14.20 6.77 -1.48
N ASN A 144 13.68 7.49 -2.47
CA ASN A 144 13.09 6.88 -3.66
C ASN A 144 14.20 6.27 -4.55
N PRO A 145 14.16 4.95 -4.86
CA PRO A 145 15.22 4.31 -5.64
C PRO A 145 15.38 4.87 -7.05
N ARG A 146 14.33 5.45 -7.65
CA ARG A 146 14.36 5.97 -9.02
C ARG A 146 14.91 7.39 -9.11
N ASN A 147 14.69 8.19 -8.08
CA ASN A 147 15.11 9.59 -8.04
C ASN A 147 15.08 10.10 -6.60
N ALA A 148 16.26 10.28 -5.99
CA ALA A 148 16.39 10.72 -4.60
C ALA A 148 15.84 12.13 -4.31
N SER A 149 15.54 12.95 -5.33
CA SER A 149 14.86 14.24 -5.15
C SER A 149 13.35 14.12 -4.95
N LEU A 150 12.78 12.94 -5.22
CA LEU A 150 11.37 12.64 -5.03
C LEU A 150 11.18 11.81 -3.76
N THR A 151 10.01 11.97 -3.14
CA THR A 151 9.64 11.08 -2.04
C THR A 151 9.41 9.64 -2.54
N PRO A 152 9.75 8.59 -1.77
CA PRO A 152 9.26 7.23 -2.04
C PRO A 152 7.76 7.08 -1.75
N GLY A 153 7.10 8.17 -1.37
CA GLY A 153 5.75 8.18 -0.85
C GLY A 153 5.70 7.81 0.62
N GLY A 154 4.48 7.72 1.15
CA GLY A 154 4.23 7.31 2.50
C GLY A 154 2.76 6.94 2.70
N SER A 155 2.42 6.24 3.78
CA SER A 155 3.34 5.85 4.85
C SER A 155 4.09 4.52 4.61
N SER A 156 3.85 3.80 3.52
CA SER A 156 4.59 2.55 3.22
C SER A 156 5.70 2.79 2.17
N GLY A 157 6.44 3.89 2.26
CA GLY A 157 7.51 4.22 1.31
C GLY A 157 8.67 3.23 1.36
N GLY A 158 9.03 2.73 2.56
CA GLY A 158 10.02 1.66 2.71
C GLY A 158 9.63 0.40 1.93
N ALA A 159 8.36 0.00 2.01
CA ALA A 159 7.82 -1.16 1.29
C ALA A 159 7.93 -1.00 -0.23
N ALA A 160 7.50 0.15 -0.76
CA ALA A 160 7.59 0.40 -2.20
C ALA A 160 9.03 0.56 -2.70
N ALA A 161 9.89 1.24 -1.93
CA ALA A 161 11.30 1.39 -2.23
C ALA A 161 12.02 0.02 -2.25
N ALA A 162 11.74 -0.85 -1.27
CA ALA A 162 12.30 -2.20 -1.20
C ALA A 162 11.94 -3.01 -2.46
N VAL A 163 10.66 -3.12 -2.82
CA VAL A 163 10.19 -3.86 -4.00
C VAL A 163 10.81 -3.31 -5.30
N THR A 164 10.91 -1.99 -5.41
CA THR A 164 11.49 -1.30 -6.57
C THR A 164 12.98 -1.57 -6.70
N ALA A 165 13.71 -1.64 -5.58
CA ALA A 165 15.13 -1.97 -5.55
C ALA A 165 15.41 -3.48 -5.63
N GLY A 166 14.38 -4.34 -5.68
CA GLY A 166 14.54 -5.79 -5.67
C GLY A 166 14.84 -6.39 -4.29
N ILE A 167 14.65 -5.62 -3.21
CA ILE A 167 14.72 -6.13 -1.83
C ILE A 167 13.39 -6.84 -1.55
N GLY A 168 13.39 -8.15 -1.72
CA GLY A 168 12.19 -8.98 -1.70
C GLY A 168 11.33 -8.85 -2.96
N HIS A 169 10.29 -9.68 -3.03
CA HIS A 169 9.42 -9.79 -4.20
C HIS A 169 8.05 -9.20 -3.96
N ILE A 170 7.56 -9.25 -2.72
CA ILE A 170 6.32 -8.65 -2.25
C ILE A 170 6.61 -7.90 -0.95
N ALA A 171 6.02 -6.72 -0.78
CA ALA A 171 6.01 -6.02 0.50
C ALA A 171 4.59 -5.80 1.00
N VAL A 172 4.38 -5.89 2.31
CA VAL A 172 3.11 -5.55 2.96
C VAL A 172 3.19 -4.15 3.52
N GLY A 173 2.30 -3.28 3.05
CA GLY A 173 2.05 -1.97 3.62
C GLY A 173 0.70 -1.90 4.33
N THR A 174 0.42 -0.72 4.88
CA THR A 174 -0.90 -0.35 5.44
C THR A 174 -1.40 0.89 4.73
N ASP A 175 -2.71 0.97 4.47
CA ASP A 175 -3.38 2.06 3.74
C ASP A 175 -4.59 2.55 4.55
N ILE A 176 -4.60 3.84 4.93
CA ILE A 176 -5.75 4.54 5.52
C ILE A 176 -6.13 5.80 4.73
N GLY A 177 -5.18 6.35 3.98
CA GLY A 177 -5.32 7.53 3.14
C GLY A 177 -4.37 7.45 1.95
N GLY A 178 -4.15 6.27 1.36
CA GLY A 178 -3.27 6.08 0.21
C GLY A 178 -1.92 5.45 0.52
N SER A 179 -1.69 5.03 1.77
CA SER A 179 -0.36 4.62 2.22
C SER A 179 0.18 3.32 1.63
N VAL A 180 -0.55 2.58 0.81
CA VAL A 180 -0.02 1.52 -0.08
C VAL A 180 0.04 2.02 -1.53
N ARG A 181 -1.03 2.68 -1.97
CA ARG A 181 -1.25 3.13 -3.34
C ARG A 181 -0.28 4.24 -3.77
N TYR A 182 -0.12 5.28 -2.95
CA TYR A 182 0.76 6.40 -3.27
C TYR A 182 2.24 6.02 -3.28
N PRO A 183 2.79 5.25 -2.31
CA PRO A 183 4.14 4.72 -2.43
C PRO A 183 4.37 3.88 -3.68
N ALA A 184 3.43 3.01 -4.05
CA ALA A 184 3.56 2.20 -5.26
C ALA A 184 3.65 3.08 -6.52
N TYR A 185 2.84 4.14 -6.60
CA TYR A 185 2.94 5.15 -7.66
C TYR A 185 4.26 5.90 -7.64
N ALA A 186 4.65 6.42 -6.48
CA ALA A 186 5.87 7.21 -6.33
C ALA A 186 7.14 6.43 -6.69
N CYS A 187 7.17 5.13 -6.40
CA CYS A 187 8.29 4.25 -6.72
C CYS A 187 8.10 3.48 -8.05
N GLY A 188 7.02 3.70 -8.81
CA GLY A 188 6.80 3.07 -10.11
C GLY A 188 6.70 1.54 -10.04
N VAL A 189 5.86 1.03 -9.13
CA VAL A 189 5.48 -0.38 -8.97
C VAL A 189 3.97 -0.47 -8.77
N HIS A 190 3.44 -1.66 -8.48
CA HIS A 190 2.01 -1.89 -8.30
C HIS A 190 1.66 -1.99 -6.81
N GLY A 191 0.50 -1.47 -6.41
CA GLY A 191 0.06 -1.50 -5.03
C GLY A 191 -1.44 -1.65 -4.93
N LEU A 192 -1.89 -2.65 -4.17
CA LEU A 192 -3.31 -2.91 -3.95
C LEU A 192 -3.68 -2.54 -2.52
N ARG A 193 -4.60 -1.60 -2.38
CA ARG A 193 -5.43 -1.47 -1.18
C ARG A 193 -6.63 -2.41 -1.33
N PRO A 194 -6.78 -3.47 -0.51
CA PRO A 194 -7.96 -4.30 -0.53
C PRO A 194 -9.18 -3.58 0.07
N SER A 195 -10.36 -4.16 -0.12
CA SER A 195 -11.58 -3.72 0.56
C SER A 195 -11.40 -3.83 2.06
N PHE A 196 -12.08 -2.95 2.79
CA PHE A 196 -12.15 -3.10 4.25
C PHE A 196 -12.76 -4.46 4.62
N GLY A 197 -12.12 -5.17 5.55
CA GLY A 197 -12.51 -6.52 5.98
C GLY A 197 -11.97 -7.67 5.11
N ARG A 198 -11.24 -7.41 4.02
CA ARG A 198 -10.66 -8.46 3.16
C ARG A 198 -9.46 -9.16 3.80
N VAL A 199 -8.51 -8.38 4.31
CA VAL A 199 -7.30 -8.85 4.99
C VAL A 199 -7.50 -8.60 6.48
N PRO A 200 -7.46 -9.63 7.34
CA PRO A 200 -7.63 -9.44 8.77
C PRO A 200 -6.48 -8.62 9.36
N ALA A 201 -6.79 -7.73 10.30
CA ALA A 201 -5.84 -6.83 10.92
C ALA A 201 -5.99 -6.78 12.44
N PHE A 202 -4.91 -7.08 13.16
CA PHE A 202 -4.83 -6.98 14.60
C PHE A 202 -3.35 -6.81 15.01
N ASN A 203 -3.09 -5.90 15.95
CA ASN A 203 -1.78 -5.73 16.60
C ASN A 203 -1.97 -5.96 18.11
N ALA A 204 -1.57 -7.12 18.60
CA ALA A 204 -1.66 -7.47 20.02
C ALA A 204 -0.77 -6.59 20.91
N SER A 205 0.30 -6.01 20.34
CA SER A 205 1.24 -5.16 21.07
C SER A 205 0.68 -3.79 21.47
N SER A 206 -0.41 -3.35 20.83
CA SER A 206 -0.89 -1.96 20.91
C SER A 206 -2.37 -1.89 21.33
N PRO A 207 -2.81 -0.79 21.97
CA PRO A 207 -4.22 -0.55 22.23
C PRO A 207 -5.05 -0.48 20.93
N GLU A 208 -6.36 -0.67 21.09
CA GLU A 208 -7.30 -0.53 19.99
C GLU A 208 -7.27 0.88 19.39
N ARG A 209 -7.47 0.93 18.07
CA ARG A 209 -7.41 2.18 17.31
C ARG A 209 -8.74 2.95 17.41
N PRO A 210 -8.76 4.28 17.22
CA PRO A 210 -10.00 5.04 17.08
C PRO A 210 -10.88 4.52 15.94
N ILE A 211 -12.19 4.72 16.05
CA ILE A 211 -13.19 4.13 15.13
C ILE A 211 -12.92 4.47 13.65
N GLY A 212 -12.42 5.67 13.35
CA GLY A 212 -12.06 6.04 11.98
C GLY A 212 -10.95 5.16 11.41
N ALA A 213 -9.90 4.90 12.18
CA ALA A 213 -8.81 4.03 11.75
C ALA A 213 -9.24 2.56 11.65
N GLN A 214 -10.13 2.11 12.55
CA GLN A 214 -10.74 0.77 12.44
C GLN A 214 -11.48 0.60 11.11
N LEU A 215 -12.31 1.57 10.70
CA LEU A 215 -13.17 1.45 9.51
C LEU A 215 -12.48 1.74 8.16
N MET A 216 -11.33 2.40 8.17
CA MET A 216 -10.69 2.92 6.95
C MET A 216 -9.31 2.32 6.67
N SER A 217 -8.66 1.71 7.66
CA SER A 217 -7.34 1.12 7.46
C SER A 217 -7.42 -0.30 6.90
N SER A 218 -6.52 -0.64 5.99
CA SER A 218 -6.38 -2.00 5.45
C SER A 218 -4.91 -2.30 5.14
N ALA A 219 -4.47 -3.54 5.38
CA ALA A 219 -3.17 -4.02 4.94
C ALA A 219 -3.24 -4.45 3.47
N GLY A 220 -2.20 -4.13 2.69
CA GLY A 220 -2.21 -4.33 1.24
C GLY A 220 -0.84 -4.67 0.66
N PRO A 221 -0.78 -5.49 -0.39
CA PRO A 221 0.48 -5.85 -1.02
C PRO A 221 0.99 -4.76 -1.98
N ILE A 222 2.30 -4.68 -2.10
CA ILE A 222 3.05 -3.94 -3.11
C ILE A 222 3.96 -4.95 -3.82
N ALA A 223 3.96 -4.96 -5.14
CA ALA A 223 4.73 -5.90 -5.96
C ALA A 223 5.05 -5.32 -7.34
N ARG A 224 5.91 -6.04 -8.09
CA ARG A 224 6.33 -5.63 -9.45
C ARG A 224 5.40 -6.12 -10.55
N THR A 225 4.56 -7.12 -10.27
CA THR A 225 3.55 -7.60 -11.22
C THR A 225 2.16 -7.67 -10.59
N VAL A 226 1.12 -7.52 -11.41
CA VAL A 226 -0.27 -7.67 -11.00
C VAL A 226 -0.57 -9.11 -10.55
N GLU A 227 0.12 -10.10 -11.14
CA GLU A 227 -0.02 -11.49 -10.71
C GLU A 227 0.55 -11.72 -9.30
N ASP A 228 1.68 -11.09 -8.97
CA ASP A 228 2.25 -11.16 -7.62
C ASP A 228 1.32 -10.49 -6.60
N LEU A 229 0.65 -9.38 -6.96
CA LEU A 229 -0.40 -8.78 -6.11
C LEU A 229 -1.58 -9.72 -5.91
N ARG A 230 -2.00 -10.46 -6.94
CA ARG A 230 -3.10 -11.44 -6.85
C ARG A 230 -2.74 -12.56 -5.88
N VAL A 231 -1.58 -13.18 -6.04
CA VAL A 231 -1.13 -14.27 -5.16
C VAL A 231 -0.91 -13.78 -3.72
N ALA A 232 -0.38 -12.56 -3.54
CA ALA A 232 -0.24 -11.95 -2.23
C ALA A 232 -1.60 -11.70 -1.56
N LEU A 233 -2.57 -11.17 -2.30
CA LEU A 233 -3.93 -10.96 -1.78
C LEU A 233 -4.55 -12.27 -1.30
N ILE A 234 -4.42 -13.34 -2.09
CA ILE A 234 -4.92 -14.68 -1.72
C ILE A 234 -4.28 -15.12 -0.39
N ALA A 235 -2.96 -15.08 -0.30
CA ALA A 235 -2.22 -15.45 0.91
C ALA A 235 -2.66 -14.62 2.12
N MET A 236 -2.70 -13.30 1.99
CA MET A 236 -3.01 -12.37 3.07
C MET A 236 -4.45 -12.44 3.57
N SER A 237 -5.41 -12.92 2.76
CA SER A 237 -6.85 -12.87 3.08
C SER A 237 -7.36 -14.06 3.89
N ALA A 238 -6.49 -14.99 4.30
CA ALA A 238 -6.89 -16.15 5.09
C ALA A 238 -7.55 -15.74 6.43
N PRO A 239 -8.49 -16.54 6.98
CA PRO A 239 -9.29 -16.16 8.14
C PRO A 239 -8.45 -15.92 9.40
N ASP A 240 -8.87 -14.94 10.20
CA ASP A 240 -8.41 -14.76 11.58
C ASP A 240 -9.52 -14.10 12.41
N MET A 241 -9.94 -14.77 13.49
CA MET A 241 -11.08 -14.34 14.30
C MET A 241 -10.73 -13.26 15.33
N ARG A 242 -9.45 -12.90 15.47
CA ARG A 242 -9.02 -11.77 16.31
C ARG A 242 -9.48 -10.43 15.72
N ASP A 243 -9.70 -10.37 14.41
CA ASP A 243 -10.27 -9.19 13.74
C ASP A 243 -11.80 -9.32 13.59
N PRO A 244 -12.61 -8.57 14.35
CA PRO A 244 -14.07 -8.62 14.25
C PRO A 244 -14.61 -8.02 12.94
N TRP A 245 -13.77 -7.32 12.17
CA TRP A 245 -14.15 -6.70 10.89
C TRP A 245 -13.85 -7.56 9.67
N TRP A 246 -13.17 -8.71 9.86
CA TRP A 246 -12.88 -9.62 8.76
C TRP A 246 -14.17 -10.20 8.17
N VAL A 247 -14.19 -10.32 6.84
CA VAL A 247 -15.33 -10.87 6.09
C VAL A 247 -14.84 -12.04 5.24
N PRO A 248 -15.50 -13.22 5.30
CA PRO A 248 -15.24 -14.37 4.43
C PRO A 248 -15.76 -14.13 3.01
N ALA A 249 -15.40 -12.99 2.39
CA ALA A 249 -15.84 -12.66 1.06
C ALA A 249 -15.11 -13.55 0.03
N PRO A 250 -15.78 -13.99 -1.06
CA PRO A 250 -15.10 -14.66 -2.16
C PRO A 250 -13.99 -13.80 -2.76
N LEU A 251 -12.89 -14.42 -3.19
CA LEU A 251 -11.77 -13.73 -3.87
C LEU A 251 -12.09 -13.43 -5.33
N ILE A 252 -12.96 -14.23 -5.95
CA ILE A 252 -13.46 -14.05 -7.31
C ILE A 252 -14.98 -13.88 -7.23
N GLY A 253 -15.48 -12.76 -7.76
CA GLY A 253 -16.91 -12.50 -7.85
C GLY A 253 -17.52 -13.10 -9.11
N ARG A 254 -18.82 -12.84 -9.32
CA ARG A 254 -19.46 -13.17 -10.60
C ARG A 254 -18.76 -12.43 -11.75
N GLU A 255 -18.69 -13.08 -12.90
CA GLU A 255 -18.24 -12.45 -14.14
C GLU A 255 -19.16 -11.26 -14.49
N LEU A 256 -18.55 -10.19 -15.01
CA LEU A 256 -19.24 -9.00 -15.48
C LEU A 256 -18.67 -8.61 -16.85
N PRO A 257 -19.45 -7.89 -17.68
CA PRO A 257 -18.93 -7.32 -18.91
C PRO A 257 -17.68 -6.49 -18.68
N LEU A 258 -16.72 -6.55 -19.61
CA LEU A 258 -15.48 -5.77 -19.61
C LEU A 258 -15.79 -4.28 -19.89
N ARG A 259 -16.29 -3.59 -18.86
CA ARG A 259 -16.68 -2.18 -18.91
C ARG A 259 -15.96 -1.40 -17.84
N ALA A 260 -15.33 -0.31 -18.26
CA ALA A 260 -14.71 0.66 -17.37
C ALA A 260 -15.22 2.06 -17.67
N VAL A 261 -15.09 2.95 -16.68
CA VAL A 261 -15.24 4.39 -16.86
C VAL A 261 -13.96 5.11 -16.51
N LEU A 262 -13.67 6.20 -17.20
CA LEU A 262 -12.56 7.10 -16.93
C LEU A 262 -13.11 8.42 -16.38
N CYS A 263 -12.61 8.84 -15.21
CA CYS A 263 -12.83 10.20 -14.71
C CYS A 263 -11.48 10.87 -14.45
N LEU A 264 -11.16 11.87 -15.27
CA LEU A 264 -9.89 12.59 -15.19
C LEU A 264 -9.81 13.48 -13.94
N ARG A 265 -10.89 14.21 -13.65
CA ARG A 265 -10.91 15.28 -12.63
C ARG A 265 -12.04 15.04 -11.64
N PRO A 266 -12.00 13.95 -10.85
CA PRO A 266 -13.05 13.67 -9.88
C PRO A 266 -13.18 14.81 -8.87
N GLY A 267 -14.39 15.31 -8.67
CA GLY A 267 -14.71 16.49 -7.88
C GLY A 267 -14.11 17.79 -8.42
N GLY A 268 -13.72 17.84 -9.70
CA GLY A 268 -13.03 18.99 -10.29
C GLY A 268 -11.62 19.21 -9.74
N MET A 269 -10.95 18.17 -9.24
CA MET A 269 -9.56 18.31 -8.77
C MET A 269 -8.62 18.75 -9.90
N ALA A 270 -7.61 19.56 -9.54
CA ALA A 270 -6.52 19.87 -10.45
C ALA A 270 -5.70 18.61 -10.70
N ILE A 271 -5.33 18.39 -11.96
CA ILE A 271 -4.42 17.30 -12.37
C ILE A 271 -3.32 17.87 -13.28
N ALA A 272 -2.11 17.38 -13.09
CA ALA A 272 -0.98 17.62 -13.99
C ALA A 272 -1.24 16.99 -15.37
N LYS A 273 -0.59 17.52 -16.40
CA LYS A 273 -0.76 17.07 -17.78
C LYS A 273 -0.35 15.59 -17.93
N GLU A 274 0.77 15.22 -17.35
CA GLU A 274 1.34 13.87 -17.40
C GLU A 274 0.43 12.84 -16.72
N VAL A 275 -0.28 13.26 -15.67
CA VAL A 275 -1.28 12.42 -14.99
C VAL A 275 -2.48 12.18 -15.90
N ALA A 276 -2.98 13.22 -16.59
CA ALA A 276 -4.06 13.09 -17.55
C ALA A 276 -3.67 12.18 -18.73
N GLU A 277 -2.46 12.33 -19.25
CA GLU A 277 -1.93 11.50 -20.33
C GLU A 277 -1.79 10.03 -19.93
N ALA A 278 -1.31 9.75 -18.71
CA ALA A 278 -1.23 8.38 -18.19
C ALA A 278 -2.61 7.71 -18.02
N LEU A 279 -3.62 8.48 -17.63
CA LEU A 279 -5.01 8.03 -17.53
C LEU A 279 -5.62 7.69 -18.89
N LEU A 280 -5.45 8.58 -19.87
CA LEU A 280 -5.90 8.37 -21.24
C LEU A 280 -5.17 7.18 -21.89
N ASP A 281 -3.89 7.00 -21.60
CA ASP A 281 -3.11 5.85 -22.02
C ASP A 281 -3.64 4.54 -21.42
N ALA A 282 -3.91 4.49 -20.11
CA ALA A 282 -4.51 3.33 -19.47
C ALA A 282 -5.89 2.99 -20.06
N ALA A 283 -6.73 4.00 -20.32
CA ALA A 283 -8.03 3.81 -20.96
C ALA A 283 -7.89 3.22 -22.38
N ARG A 284 -6.92 3.69 -23.17
CA ARG A 284 -6.61 3.13 -24.49
C ARG A 284 -6.14 1.68 -24.40
N ARG A 285 -5.23 1.35 -23.47
CA ARG A 285 -4.77 -0.04 -23.26
C ARG A 285 -5.93 -0.98 -22.89
N LEU A 286 -6.90 -0.52 -22.09
CA LEU A 286 -8.11 -1.31 -21.81
C LEU A 286 -8.97 -1.50 -23.07
N LYS A 287 -9.17 -0.46 -23.89
CA LYS A 287 -9.88 -0.59 -25.18
C LYS A 287 -9.19 -1.61 -26.09
N ASP A 288 -7.87 -1.57 -26.19
CA ASP A 288 -7.05 -2.55 -26.94
C ASP A 288 -7.11 -3.97 -26.34
N ALA A 289 -7.58 -4.10 -25.09
CA ALA A 289 -7.85 -5.37 -24.41
C ALA A 289 -9.31 -5.84 -24.54
N GLY A 290 -10.11 -5.18 -25.38
CA GLY A 290 -11.52 -5.53 -25.59
C GLY A 290 -12.48 -4.95 -24.55
N TRP A 291 -12.03 -4.00 -23.72
CA TRP A 291 -12.93 -3.32 -22.80
C TRP A 291 -13.66 -2.18 -23.48
N THR A 292 -14.92 -1.98 -23.11
CA THR A 292 -15.61 -0.71 -23.36
C THR A 292 -15.19 0.30 -22.29
N VAL A 293 -14.67 1.45 -22.70
CA VAL A 293 -14.28 2.53 -21.79
C VAL A 293 -14.99 3.82 -22.15
N GLU A 294 -15.84 4.30 -21.25
CA GLU A 294 -16.60 5.55 -21.36
C GLU A 294 -15.93 6.63 -20.49
N GLU A 295 -15.86 7.87 -20.97
CA GLU A 295 -15.39 9.00 -20.16
C GLU A 295 -16.57 9.67 -19.46
N ILE A 296 -16.38 10.08 -18.22
CA ILE A 296 -17.37 10.80 -17.41
C ILE A 296 -16.73 12.03 -16.77
N ASP A 297 -17.53 13.08 -16.60
CA ASP A 297 -17.05 14.34 -16.04
C ASP A 297 -16.74 14.24 -14.54
N ASP A 298 -17.54 13.46 -13.80
CA ASP A 298 -17.40 13.35 -12.34
C ASP A 298 -17.90 12.00 -11.78
N VAL A 299 -17.54 11.76 -10.53
CA VAL A 299 -17.92 10.62 -9.69
C VAL A 299 -18.78 11.09 -8.51
N PRO A 300 -19.51 10.19 -7.82
CA PRO A 300 -20.41 10.61 -6.74
C PRO A 300 -19.66 11.28 -5.56
N LEU A 301 -19.85 12.58 -5.34
CA LEU A 301 -19.52 13.27 -4.07
C LEU A 301 -18.14 12.94 -3.46
N ILE A 302 -17.08 12.87 -4.28
CA ILE A 302 -15.76 12.44 -3.81
C ILE A 302 -15.14 13.41 -2.80
N ARG A 303 -15.45 14.71 -2.90
CA ARG A 303 -15.00 15.72 -1.92
C ARG A 303 -15.60 15.47 -0.54
N ASP A 304 -16.91 15.20 -0.47
CA ASP A 304 -17.58 14.81 0.76
C ASP A 304 -16.95 13.55 1.38
N ALA A 305 -16.57 12.57 0.56
CA ALA A 305 -15.88 11.38 1.04
C ALA A 305 -14.49 11.70 1.60
N GLY A 306 -13.75 12.61 0.96
CA GLY A 306 -12.49 13.14 1.49
C GLY A 306 -12.65 13.87 2.83
N GLU A 307 -13.70 14.68 2.97
CA GLU A 307 -14.03 15.35 4.24
C GLU A 307 -14.43 14.36 5.34
N VAL A 308 -15.21 13.33 4.99
CA VAL A 308 -15.58 12.26 5.94
C VAL A 308 -14.33 11.52 6.41
N GLN A 309 -13.37 11.24 5.52
CA GLN A 309 -12.10 10.63 5.92
C GLN A 309 -11.35 11.52 6.92
N GLU A 310 -11.23 12.81 6.60
CA GLU A 310 -10.53 13.77 7.45
C GLU A 310 -11.17 13.88 8.84
N ARG A 311 -12.50 14.01 8.89
CA ARG A 311 -13.27 14.08 10.13
C ARG A 311 -13.21 12.81 10.95
N LEU A 312 -13.25 11.63 10.33
CA LEU A 312 -13.12 10.37 11.05
C LEU A 312 -11.69 10.09 11.50
N TRP A 313 -10.70 10.62 10.80
CA TRP A 313 -9.29 10.44 11.15
C TRP A 313 -8.84 11.40 12.25
N LEU A 314 -9.26 12.66 12.18
CA LEU A 314 -8.78 13.74 13.05
C LEU A 314 -9.82 14.25 14.06
N GLY A 315 -11.09 13.91 13.87
CA GLY A 315 -12.18 14.38 14.75
C GLY A 315 -12.30 13.58 16.06
N ASP A 316 -11.49 12.55 16.25
CA ASP A 316 -11.41 11.75 17.48
C ASP A 316 -9.94 11.56 17.89
N GLY A 317 -9.65 11.68 19.18
CA GLY A 317 -8.30 11.45 19.72
C GLY A 317 -7.20 12.43 19.30
N PHE A 318 -7.52 13.52 18.58
CA PHE A 318 -6.51 14.48 18.12
C PHE A 318 -5.68 15.13 19.23
N PRO A 319 -6.23 15.53 20.40
CA PRO A 319 -5.39 16.03 21.50
C PRO A 319 -4.34 15.01 21.95
N ALA A 320 -4.72 13.74 22.08
CA ALA A 320 -3.79 12.67 22.45
C ALA A 320 -2.73 12.43 21.36
N LEU A 321 -3.12 12.50 20.08
CA LEU A 321 -2.17 12.44 18.96
C LEU A 321 -1.19 13.62 19.00
N ALA A 322 -1.67 14.84 19.19
CA ALA A 322 -0.85 16.04 19.25
C ALA A 322 0.15 15.98 20.42
N ASP A 323 -0.29 15.51 21.58
CA ASP A 323 0.58 15.30 22.75
C ASP A 323 1.62 14.20 22.49
N ALA A 324 1.22 13.09 21.87
CA ALA A 324 2.13 12.01 21.49
C ALA A 324 3.19 12.51 20.50
N VAL A 325 2.79 13.28 19.47
CA VAL A 325 3.71 13.90 18.50
C VAL A 325 4.64 14.92 19.17
N ALA A 326 4.13 15.71 20.12
CA ALA A 326 4.95 16.66 20.85
C ALA A 326 6.06 15.97 21.67
N ARG A 327 5.69 14.89 22.41
CA ARG A 327 6.62 14.05 23.18
C ARG A 327 7.59 13.27 22.29
N ASP A 328 7.11 12.73 21.19
CA ASP A 328 7.94 12.02 20.22
C ASP A 328 8.98 12.94 19.59
N GLY A 329 8.61 14.17 19.23
CA GLY A 329 9.55 15.21 18.79
C GLY A 329 9.94 15.18 17.32
N ASP A 330 9.37 14.28 16.50
CA ASP A 330 9.63 14.25 15.06
C ASP A 330 9.08 15.50 14.34
N PRO A 331 9.92 16.24 13.59
CA PRO A 331 9.51 17.48 12.92
C PRO A 331 8.49 17.24 11.79
N GLY A 332 8.55 16.10 11.12
CA GLY A 332 7.58 15.75 10.09
C GLY A 332 6.20 15.50 10.68
N ALA A 333 6.12 14.73 11.76
CA ALA A 333 4.86 14.50 12.45
C ALA A 333 4.25 15.81 13.00
N ARG A 334 5.09 16.69 13.54
CA ARG A 334 4.69 18.03 14.01
C ARG A 334 4.10 18.88 12.89
N ALA A 335 4.74 18.90 11.71
CA ALA A 335 4.23 19.63 10.55
C ALA A 335 2.81 19.19 10.15
N VAL A 336 2.51 17.88 10.22
CA VAL A 336 1.14 17.38 9.96
C VAL A 336 0.16 17.88 11.01
N VAL A 337 0.49 17.73 12.30
CA VAL A 337 -0.37 18.17 13.41
C VAL A 337 -0.66 19.68 13.32
N GLU A 338 0.34 20.49 13.01
CA GLU A 338 0.19 21.94 12.81
C GLU A 338 -0.67 22.25 11.58
N GLY A 339 -0.40 21.59 10.44
CA GLY A 339 -1.12 21.81 9.18
C GLY A 339 -2.62 21.50 9.22
N VAL A 340 -3.05 20.63 10.16
CA VAL A 340 -4.47 20.29 10.34
C VAL A 340 -5.13 20.91 11.57
N ARG A 341 -4.35 21.54 12.47
CA ARG A 341 -4.85 22.03 13.77
C ARG A 341 -6.05 22.95 13.65
N ALA A 342 -6.00 23.92 12.72
CA ALA A 342 -7.09 24.85 12.49
C ALA A 342 -8.37 24.15 12.01
N LYS A 343 -8.23 23.14 11.13
CA LYS A 343 -9.37 22.35 10.64
C LYS A 343 -10.01 21.54 11.77
N VAL A 344 -9.20 20.92 12.63
CA VAL A 344 -9.70 20.16 13.78
C VAL A 344 -10.38 21.06 14.81
N ALA A 345 -9.82 22.23 15.11
CA ALA A 345 -10.41 23.19 16.04
C ALA A 345 -11.80 23.69 15.61
N ALA A 346 -12.08 23.68 14.30
CA ALA A 346 -13.38 24.04 13.75
C ALA A 346 -14.41 22.90 13.75
N MET A 347 -14.03 21.67 14.12
CA MET A 347 -14.94 20.51 14.11
C MET A 347 -15.91 20.56 15.30
N PRO A 348 -17.21 20.28 15.10
CA PRO A 348 -18.17 20.19 16.20
C PRO A 348 -17.93 18.93 17.05
N GLY A 349 -18.36 18.95 18.31
CA GLY A 349 -18.17 17.81 19.23
C GLY A 349 -18.85 16.49 18.79
N ASP A 350 -19.85 16.55 17.90
CA ASP A 350 -20.53 15.39 17.33
C ASP A 350 -20.03 15.01 15.92
N VAL A 351 -18.88 15.54 15.50
CA VAL A 351 -18.32 15.37 14.14
C VAL A 351 -18.18 13.91 13.72
N VAL A 352 -17.76 13.03 14.64
CA VAL A 352 -17.59 11.59 14.38
C VAL A 352 -18.94 10.95 14.08
N SER A 353 -19.95 11.20 14.92
CA SER A 353 -21.31 10.67 14.74
C SER A 353 -21.92 11.11 13.40
N ARG A 354 -21.84 12.42 13.09
CA ARG A 354 -22.30 12.96 11.79
C ARG A 354 -21.57 12.34 10.61
N SER A 355 -20.26 12.12 10.74
CA SER A 355 -19.45 11.54 9.68
C SER A 355 -19.80 10.07 9.45
N LEU A 356 -20.10 9.29 10.49
CA LEU A 356 -20.57 7.91 10.35
C LEU A 356 -21.93 7.83 9.63
N VAL A 357 -22.86 8.73 9.95
CA VAL A 357 -24.15 8.82 9.25
C VAL A 357 -23.94 9.19 7.77
N ARG A 358 -23.10 10.20 7.50
CA ARG A 358 -22.81 10.63 6.12
C ARG A 358 -22.10 9.56 5.32
N ARG A 359 -21.14 8.85 5.92
CA ARG A 359 -20.39 7.74 5.32
C ARG A 359 -21.33 6.69 4.72
N THR A 360 -22.38 6.28 5.44
CA THR A 360 -23.38 5.32 4.93
C THR A 360 -24.03 5.79 3.63
N THR A 361 -24.34 7.09 3.50
CA THR A 361 -24.91 7.65 2.27
C THR A 361 -23.93 7.59 1.11
N LEU A 362 -22.67 7.99 1.35
CA LEU A 362 -21.62 7.99 0.34
C LEU A 362 -21.30 6.57 -0.14
N THR A 363 -21.11 5.64 0.79
CA THR A 363 -20.88 4.22 0.47
C THR A 363 -22.03 3.66 -0.38
N ARG A 364 -23.30 3.99 -0.09
CA ARG A 364 -24.44 3.55 -0.90
C ARG A 364 -24.38 4.11 -2.32
N GLN A 365 -24.13 5.40 -2.48
CA GLN A 365 -24.05 6.04 -3.80
C GLN A 365 -22.92 5.46 -4.65
N TRP A 366 -21.74 5.26 -4.06
CA TRP A 366 -20.63 4.63 -4.75
C TRP A 366 -20.90 3.17 -5.12
N ARG A 367 -21.57 2.40 -4.25
CA ARG A 367 -21.97 1.03 -4.58
C ARG A 367 -22.97 0.97 -5.74
N LEU A 368 -23.92 1.90 -5.82
CA LEU A 368 -24.86 2.01 -6.94
C LEU A 368 -24.17 2.47 -8.23
N PHE A 369 -23.20 3.38 -8.12
CA PHE A 369 -22.40 3.81 -9.25
C PHE A 369 -21.54 2.65 -9.80
N LEU A 370 -20.81 1.94 -8.92
CA LEU A 370 -19.95 0.83 -9.29
C LEU A 370 -20.69 -0.46 -9.67
N SER A 371 -22.01 -0.55 -9.40
CA SER A 371 -22.82 -1.64 -9.94
C SER A 371 -23.16 -1.42 -11.43
N ARG A 372 -23.24 -0.16 -11.86
CA ARG A 372 -23.39 0.22 -13.28
C ARG A 372 -22.05 0.24 -14.02
N TYR A 373 -21.00 0.68 -13.34
CA TYR A 373 -19.65 0.81 -13.88
C TYR A 373 -18.67 -0.04 -13.05
N PRO A 374 -18.46 -1.32 -13.41
CA PRO A 374 -17.74 -2.27 -12.57
C PRO A 374 -16.30 -1.87 -12.25
N VAL A 375 -15.67 -1.12 -13.15
CA VAL A 375 -14.30 -0.61 -13.04
C VAL A 375 -14.28 0.89 -13.29
N LEU A 376 -13.60 1.63 -12.44
CA LEU A 376 -13.38 3.07 -12.57
C LEU A 376 -11.86 3.35 -12.60
N LEU A 377 -11.41 4.14 -13.57
CA LEU A 377 -10.07 4.69 -13.66
C LEU A 377 -10.06 6.12 -13.10
N LEU A 378 -9.17 6.38 -12.15
CA LEU A 378 -8.96 7.67 -11.48
C LEU A 378 -7.47 8.06 -11.44
N PRO A 379 -7.15 9.35 -11.31
CA PRO A 379 -5.80 9.77 -10.93
C PRO A 379 -5.40 9.13 -9.60
N VAL A 380 -4.14 8.70 -9.52
CA VAL A 380 -3.53 8.31 -8.24
C VAL A 380 -3.38 9.55 -7.35
N SER A 381 -2.78 10.60 -7.90
CA SER A 381 -2.62 11.92 -7.28
C SER A 381 -2.93 12.98 -8.34
N GLY A 382 -3.27 14.19 -7.93
CA GLY A 382 -3.38 15.34 -8.84
C GLY A 382 -2.04 15.75 -9.45
N GLU A 383 -0.93 15.29 -8.88
CA GLU A 383 0.41 15.62 -9.35
C GLU A 383 1.27 14.37 -9.58
N LEU A 384 2.39 14.59 -10.28
CA LEU A 384 3.52 13.66 -10.24
C LEU A 384 4.01 13.46 -8.80
N PRO A 385 4.73 12.35 -8.50
CA PRO A 385 5.34 12.14 -7.19
C PRO A 385 6.05 13.39 -6.69
N PHE A 386 5.74 13.79 -5.45
CA PHE A 386 6.18 15.07 -4.91
C PHE A 386 7.70 15.16 -4.74
N PRO A 387 8.29 16.37 -4.88
CA PRO A 387 9.61 16.67 -4.33
C PRO A 387 9.66 16.28 -2.86
N ASP A 388 10.76 15.66 -2.45
CA ASP A 388 10.87 15.14 -1.10
C ASP A 388 10.79 16.26 -0.04
N GLY A 389 10.04 16.00 1.04
CA GLY A 389 9.77 16.97 2.11
C GLY A 389 8.87 18.15 1.74
N LEU A 390 8.15 18.13 0.61
CA LEU A 390 7.26 19.23 0.18
C LEU A 390 6.21 19.61 1.24
N ASP A 391 5.68 18.64 1.99
CA ASP A 391 4.71 18.88 3.06
C ASP A 391 5.27 19.66 4.26
N MET A 392 6.59 19.78 4.36
CA MET A 392 7.28 20.55 5.39
C MET A 392 7.69 21.95 4.92
N GLN A 393 7.41 22.32 3.67
CA GLN A 393 7.74 23.63 3.09
C GLN A 393 6.65 24.68 3.39
N GLY A 394 6.23 24.75 4.67
CA GLY A 394 5.18 25.65 5.14
C GLY A 394 3.76 25.25 4.73
N GLU A 395 2.79 26.10 5.08
CA GLU A 395 1.35 25.84 4.90
C GLU A 395 0.98 25.58 3.43
N ALA A 396 1.56 26.34 2.49
CA ALA A 396 1.30 26.16 1.07
C ALA A 396 1.78 24.80 0.55
N GLY A 397 2.95 24.33 0.98
CA GLY A 397 3.46 23.00 0.65
C GLY A 397 2.57 21.89 1.19
N PHE A 398 2.14 22.02 2.45
CA PHE A 398 1.21 21.09 3.08
C PHE A 398 -0.14 21.03 2.35
N GLN A 399 -0.79 22.17 2.09
CA GLN A 399 -2.09 22.19 1.40
C GLN A 399 -2.00 21.65 -0.04
N ARG A 400 -0.92 21.95 -0.76
CA ARG A 400 -0.68 21.40 -2.10
C ARG A 400 -0.68 19.87 -2.09
N VAL A 401 0.09 19.27 -1.18
CA VAL A 401 0.10 17.81 -1.00
C VAL A 401 -1.29 17.30 -0.62
N TRP A 402 -1.96 17.95 0.32
CA TRP A 402 -3.29 17.54 0.82
C TRP A 402 -4.36 17.52 -0.27
N ASP A 403 -4.37 18.53 -1.13
CA ASP A 403 -5.35 18.71 -2.21
C ASP A 403 -5.10 17.73 -3.36
N ALA A 404 -3.83 17.50 -3.72
CA ALA A 404 -3.45 16.53 -4.73
C ALA A 404 -3.84 15.09 -4.34
N GLN A 405 -3.97 14.79 -3.05
CA GLN A 405 -4.27 13.44 -2.52
C GLN A 405 -5.77 13.15 -2.31
N LEU A 406 -6.68 13.87 -2.96
CA LEU A 406 -8.12 13.68 -2.79
C LEU A 406 -8.57 12.22 -2.98
N THR A 407 -8.14 11.55 -4.06
CA THR A 407 -8.53 10.15 -4.34
C THR A 407 -7.89 9.16 -3.37
N MET A 408 -6.70 9.48 -2.86
CA MET A 408 -6.03 8.70 -1.82
C MET A 408 -6.80 8.73 -0.50
N ARG A 409 -7.35 9.90 -0.12
CA ARG A 409 -8.14 10.09 1.11
C ARG A 409 -9.59 9.59 0.98
N ALA A 410 -10.27 9.90 -0.11
CA ALA A 410 -11.71 9.66 -0.24
C ALA A 410 -12.09 8.17 -0.28
N LEU A 411 -11.34 7.34 -1.01
CA LEU A 411 -11.70 5.93 -1.23
C LEU A 411 -11.68 5.07 0.05
N PRO A 412 -10.66 5.18 0.93
CA PRO A 412 -10.65 4.52 2.23
C PRO A 412 -11.85 4.86 3.12
N ALA A 413 -12.35 6.10 3.05
CA ALA A 413 -13.53 6.53 3.78
C ALA A 413 -14.73 5.62 3.52
N MET A 414 -14.82 5.07 2.32
CA MET A 414 -15.92 4.22 1.90
C MET A 414 -15.59 2.73 1.96
N GLY A 415 -14.37 2.34 2.34
CA GLY A 415 -13.94 0.94 2.40
C GLY A 415 -13.69 0.29 1.03
N LEU A 416 -13.55 1.09 -0.04
CA LEU A 416 -13.37 0.58 -1.40
C LEU A 416 -11.95 0.05 -1.65
N PRO A 417 -11.81 -1.00 -2.49
CA PRO A 417 -10.52 -1.43 -2.98
C PRO A 417 -9.98 -0.44 -4.03
N GLY A 418 -8.66 -0.31 -4.08
CA GLY A 418 -7.98 0.53 -5.07
C GLY A 418 -6.64 -0.08 -5.46
N LEU A 419 -6.46 -0.35 -6.76
CA LEU A 419 -5.21 -0.84 -7.33
C LEU A 419 -4.49 0.29 -8.06
N VAL A 420 -3.23 0.54 -7.70
CA VAL A 420 -2.33 1.39 -8.48
C VAL A 420 -1.55 0.53 -9.46
N VAL A 421 -1.61 0.90 -10.73
CA VAL A 421 -0.81 0.31 -11.80
C VAL A 421 0.12 1.38 -12.35
N SER A 422 1.44 1.19 -12.19
CA SER A 422 2.42 2.02 -12.89
C SER A 422 2.34 1.74 -14.39
N THR A 423 2.26 2.81 -15.19
CA THR A 423 2.09 2.72 -16.64
C THR A 423 3.35 3.12 -17.42
N GLY A 424 4.37 3.63 -16.71
CA GLY A 424 5.66 4.01 -17.28
C GLY A 424 6.39 5.06 -16.46
N ILE A 425 7.38 5.69 -17.09
CA ILE A 425 8.23 6.74 -16.53
C ILE A 425 8.27 7.90 -17.53
N VAL A 426 8.09 9.13 -17.04
CA VAL A 426 8.22 10.38 -17.81
C VAL A 426 9.33 11.21 -17.17
N ASN A 427 10.40 11.52 -17.90
CA ASN A 427 11.54 12.32 -17.39
C ASN A 427 12.08 11.83 -16.02
N SER A 428 12.29 10.51 -15.89
CA SER A 428 12.70 9.83 -14.64
C SER A 428 11.68 9.83 -13.50
N VAL A 429 10.45 10.27 -13.76
CA VAL A 429 9.36 10.31 -12.79
C VAL A 429 8.31 9.23 -13.11
N PRO A 430 7.97 8.34 -12.18
CA PRO A 430 6.91 7.36 -12.40
C PRO A 430 5.54 8.00 -12.66
N VAL A 431 4.77 7.35 -13.54
CA VAL A 431 3.36 7.64 -13.77
C VAL A 431 2.53 6.37 -13.63
N GLY A 432 1.22 6.54 -13.46
CA GLY A 432 0.31 5.41 -13.26
C GLY A 432 -1.14 5.82 -13.13
N VAL A 433 -1.99 4.80 -13.03
CA VAL A 433 -3.45 4.92 -12.89
C VAL A 433 -3.91 4.22 -11.63
N GLN A 434 -4.98 4.74 -11.01
CA GLN A 434 -5.70 4.06 -9.95
C GLN A 434 -6.98 3.42 -10.52
N ILE A 435 -7.17 2.14 -10.22
CA ILE A 435 -8.30 1.32 -10.62
C ILE A 435 -9.14 1.03 -9.38
N VAL A 436 -10.42 1.35 -9.43
CA VAL A 436 -11.38 1.18 -8.34
C VAL A 436 -12.51 0.27 -8.79
N ALA A 437 -12.89 -0.66 -7.92
CA ALA A 437 -14.06 -1.52 -8.09
C ALA A 437 -14.93 -1.47 -6.83
N SER A 438 -16.08 -2.14 -6.88
CA SER A 438 -16.96 -2.24 -5.70
C SER A 438 -16.34 -3.09 -4.58
N HIS A 439 -16.97 -3.07 -3.41
CA HIS A 439 -16.51 -3.85 -2.25
C HIS A 439 -16.32 -5.33 -2.62
N PHE A 440 -15.20 -5.88 -2.19
CA PHE A 440 -14.79 -7.28 -2.39
C PHE A 440 -14.67 -7.68 -3.87
N ARG A 441 -14.46 -6.69 -4.76
CA ARG A 441 -14.21 -6.91 -6.19
C ARG A 441 -12.78 -6.58 -6.61
N GLU A 442 -11.81 -6.93 -5.76
CA GLU A 442 -10.39 -6.84 -6.12
C GLU A 442 -10.07 -7.65 -7.38
N ASP A 443 -10.82 -8.72 -7.67
CA ASP A 443 -10.76 -9.49 -8.91
C ASP A 443 -10.89 -8.60 -10.16
N LEU A 444 -11.82 -7.64 -10.16
CA LEU A 444 -12.00 -6.69 -11.26
C LEU A 444 -10.86 -5.68 -11.36
N CYS A 445 -10.38 -5.18 -10.22
CA CYS A 445 -9.20 -4.31 -10.19
C CYS A 445 -7.99 -5.03 -10.80
N LEU A 446 -7.73 -6.27 -10.37
CA LEU A 446 -6.63 -7.09 -10.85
C LEU A 446 -6.81 -7.48 -12.32
N LEU A 447 -8.03 -7.76 -12.78
CA LEU A 447 -8.32 -8.07 -14.18
C LEU A 447 -8.02 -6.87 -15.09
N ALA A 448 -8.54 -5.69 -14.77
CA ALA A 448 -8.26 -4.47 -15.52
C ALA A 448 -6.78 -4.07 -15.42
N GLY A 449 -6.19 -4.21 -14.24
CA GLY A 449 -4.77 -3.91 -14.02
C GLY A 449 -3.86 -4.81 -14.83
N LYS A 450 -4.17 -6.10 -14.92
CA LYS A 450 -3.42 -7.06 -15.74
C LYS A 450 -3.50 -6.69 -17.23
N ALA A 451 -4.68 -6.34 -17.72
CA ALA A 451 -4.87 -5.90 -19.10
C ALA A 451 -4.06 -4.63 -19.45
N ILE A 452 -3.92 -3.70 -18.50
CA ILE A 452 -3.10 -2.48 -18.63
C ILE A 452 -1.59 -2.82 -18.58
N GLU A 453 -1.18 -3.66 -17.64
CA GLU A 453 0.21 -4.12 -17.46
C GLU A 453 0.74 -4.81 -18.72
N GLU A 454 -0.01 -5.74 -19.30
CA GLU A 454 0.38 -6.52 -20.49
C GLU A 454 0.60 -5.69 -21.75
N ARG A 455 0.05 -4.47 -21.78
CA ARG A 455 0.20 -3.50 -22.87
C ARG A 455 1.18 -2.39 -22.53
N GLY A 456 2.01 -2.61 -21.51
CA GLY A 456 3.06 -1.71 -21.07
C GLY A 456 4.40 -2.38 -20.92
N THR A 457 5.35 -1.64 -20.37
CA THR A 457 6.60 -2.20 -19.86
C THR A 457 6.39 -2.60 -18.40
N PRO A 458 6.47 -3.90 -18.06
CA PRO A 458 6.35 -4.35 -16.68
C PRO A 458 7.43 -3.69 -15.80
N PRO A 459 7.10 -3.31 -14.55
CA PRO A 459 8.11 -2.88 -13.60
C PRO A 459 9.19 -3.95 -13.40
N SER A 460 10.45 -3.59 -13.65
CA SER A 460 11.62 -4.38 -13.28
C SER A 460 12.29 -3.78 -12.05
N PRO A 461 12.96 -4.60 -11.21
CA PRO A 461 13.77 -4.04 -10.14
C PRO A 461 14.96 -3.27 -10.73
N ILE A 462 15.38 -2.23 -10.01
CA ILE A 462 16.47 -1.33 -10.41
C ILE A 462 17.53 -1.23 -9.32
N ASP A 463 18.75 -0.85 -9.72
CA ASP A 463 19.71 -0.31 -8.77
C ASP A 463 19.31 1.12 -8.39
N PRO A 464 19.33 1.48 -7.10
CA PRO A 464 19.03 2.84 -6.69
C PRO A 464 19.96 3.86 -7.33
N VAL A 465 19.42 5.03 -7.67
CA VAL A 465 20.24 6.19 -8.07
C VAL A 465 21.03 6.65 -6.84
N ALA A 466 22.35 6.79 -7.01
CA ALA A 466 23.30 7.19 -5.95
C ALA A 466 23.00 8.59 -5.37
#